data_AF-A0A7J3NLT7-F1
#
_entry.id   AF-A0A7J3NLT7-F1
#
_cell.length_a   1.000
_cell.length_b   1.000
_cell.length_c   1.000
_cell.angle_alpha   90.00
_cell.angle_beta   90.00
_cell.angle_gamma   90.00
#
_symmetry.space_group_name_H-M   'P 1'
#
loop_
_entity.id
_entity.type
_entity.pdbx_description
1 polymer ?
#
loop_
_entity_poly.entity_id
_entity_poly.type
_entity_poly.pdbx_seq_one_letter_code
_entity_poly.pdbx_strand_id
1 'polypeptide(L)'
;MHGDHERKNISEKAPQEHFLYKLSSFFICCRLTEGCLTLHEGRGVSRISVSLPSELLEEFDEFISLLDMDRSKAVQIAMRNFLTEYKAFSHSGDSAGVISVMYDHDVRGLEESITDIQHEYNDIVVATVHAHLTRSDCMEVVIVKGKAEKIKEFSEKLMSNRGVKQLKLTISYIGP
;
A
#
# COMPACT_ATOMS: atom_id res chain seq x y z
N MET A 1 -54.46 4.44 19.03
CA MET A 1 -55.03 5.52 19.87
C MET A 1 -54.10 5.71 21.05
N HIS A 2 -53.62 6.94 21.26
CA HIS A 2 -52.88 7.48 22.44
C HIS A 2 -51.49 6.84 22.69
N GLY A 3 -50.35 7.54 22.55
CA GLY A 3 -49.95 8.80 23.22
C GLY A 3 -49.43 8.44 24.62
N ASP A 4 -48.34 8.93 25.21
CA ASP A 4 -47.33 9.95 24.94
C ASP A 4 -46.27 9.81 26.06
N HIS A 5 -45.05 10.34 25.86
CA HIS A 5 -44.09 10.81 26.89
C HIS A 5 -43.58 9.79 27.96
N GLU A 6 -42.38 9.87 28.55
CA GLU A 6 -41.64 11.02 29.05
C GLU A 6 -40.20 10.60 29.43
N ARG A 7 -39.23 11.51 29.25
CA ARG A 7 -37.87 11.39 29.79
C ARG A 7 -37.85 11.81 31.26
N LYS A 8 -36.97 11.21 32.06
CA LYS A 8 -35.89 11.83 32.87
C LYS A 8 -35.58 10.95 34.09
N ASN A 9 -34.29 10.73 34.34
CA ASN A 9 -33.75 11.08 35.65
C ASN A 9 -32.22 11.25 35.58
N ILE A 10 -31.81 12.46 35.96
CA ILE A 10 -30.45 12.87 36.29
C ILE A 10 -30.32 12.69 37.80
N SER A 11 -29.19 12.18 38.29
CA SER A 11 -28.74 12.43 39.66
C SER A 11 -27.23 12.22 39.78
N GLU A 12 -26.52 13.33 39.97
CA GLU A 12 -25.46 13.55 40.99
C GLU A 12 -24.27 12.55 41.04
N LYS A 13 -23.00 12.97 41.03
CA LYS A 13 -22.35 13.98 41.87
C LYS A 13 -20.92 14.24 41.38
N ALA A 14 -20.49 15.50 41.40
CA ALA A 14 -19.07 15.87 41.56
C ALA A 14 -18.65 15.75 43.05
N PRO A 15 -17.35 15.71 43.39
CA PRO A 15 -16.67 16.96 43.78
C PRO A 15 -15.18 17.04 43.33
N GLN A 16 -14.69 18.21 42.89
CA GLN A 16 -13.80 19.15 43.62
C GLN A 16 -12.36 18.59 43.82
N GLU A 17 -11.23 19.27 43.59
CA GLU A 17 -10.93 20.70 43.56
C GLU A 17 -9.41 20.94 43.26
N HIS A 18 -9.05 22.20 42.94
CA HIS A 18 -7.70 22.83 42.99
C HIS A 18 -6.63 22.37 41.96
N PHE A 19 -5.79 23.20 41.32
CA PHE A 19 -5.13 24.44 41.74
C PHE A 19 -4.67 25.27 40.52
N LEU A 20 -4.74 26.60 40.64
CA LEU A 20 -4.28 27.60 39.66
C LEU A 20 -2.76 27.79 39.70
N TYR A 21 -2.08 27.86 38.55
CA TYR A 21 -0.96 28.80 38.33
C TYR A 21 -0.82 29.16 36.84
N LYS A 22 -0.84 30.47 36.57
CA LYS A 22 -0.39 31.13 35.34
C LYS A 22 1.14 31.26 35.37
N LEU A 23 1.84 31.04 34.25
CA LEU A 23 2.80 31.96 33.62
C LEU A 23 3.57 31.30 32.44
N SER A 24 4.15 32.16 31.61
CA SER A 24 4.57 31.98 30.22
C SER A 24 5.85 31.17 29.97
N SER A 25 6.02 30.87 28.67
CA SER A 25 7.27 30.68 27.92
C SER A 25 7.71 29.24 27.61
N PHE A 26 7.69 28.94 26.31
CA PHE A 26 8.76 28.31 25.54
C PHE A 26 9.60 27.22 26.26
N PHE A 27 9.25 25.95 26.09
CA PHE A 27 10.12 24.90 25.53
C PHE A 27 9.38 23.55 25.44
N ILE A 28 9.76 22.80 24.41
CA ILE A 28 9.26 21.50 23.96
C ILE A 28 9.57 20.38 24.98
N CYS A 29 8.61 19.50 25.26
CA CYS A 29 8.84 18.05 25.31
C CYS A 29 7.52 17.25 25.30
N CYS A 30 7.38 16.37 24.31
CA CYS A 30 6.28 15.43 24.14
C CYS A 30 6.49 14.20 25.05
N ARG A 31 5.44 13.74 25.76
CA ARG A 31 5.20 12.30 26.02
C ARG A 31 3.75 12.04 26.47
N LEU A 32 3.03 11.31 25.60
CA LEU A 32 2.08 10.20 25.83
C LEU A 32 1.08 10.41 26.99
N THR A 33 -0.23 10.49 26.77
CA THR A 33 -1.10 9.41 26.25
C THR A 33 -2.45 9.96 25.76
N GLU A 34 -3.05 9.25 24.80
CA GLU A 34 -4.42 9.39 24.28
C GLU A 34 -4.67 10.42 23.17
N GLY A 35 -5.37 9.94 22.14
CA GLY A 35 -5.45 10.50 20.81
C GLY A 35 -5.99 11.93 20.74
N CYS A 36 -5.34 12.75 19.93
CA CYS A 36 -5.95 13.93 19.35
C CYS A 36 -5.85 13.83 17.82
N LEU A 37 -6.63 12.91 17.24
CA LEU A 37 -7.14 13.09 15.88
C LEU A 37 -8.54 13.68 16.02
N THR A 38 -8.63 15.01 16.05
CA THR A 38 -9.88 15.68 15.75
C THR A 38 -9.96 15.80 14.22
N LEU A 39 -10.63 14.83 13.60
CA LEU A 39 -10.98 14.90 12.18
C LEU A 39 -12.22 15.80 12.05
N HIS A 40 -11.99 17.04 11.62
CA HIS A 40 -13.05 17.91 11.12
C HIS A 40 -13.39 17.49 9.68
N GLU A 41 -14.66 17.17 9.41
CA GLU A 41 -15.15 16.88 8.06
C GLU A 41 -15.08 18.15 7.18
N GLY A 42 -14.32 18.07 6.09
CA GLY A 42 -14.21 19.10 5.06
C GLY A 42 -12.85 19.01 4.36
N ARG A 43 -12.84 19.14 3.03
CA ARG A 43 -11.63 19.09 2.18
C ARG A 43 -10.47 19.88 2.80
N GLY A 44 -9.56 19.20 3.47
CA GLY A 44 -8.49 19.82 4.25
C GLY A 44 -7.24 18.95 4.27
N VAL A 45 -6.08 19.60 4.35
CA VAL A 45 -4.79 18.92 4.49
C VAL A 45 -4.54 18.71 5.98
N SER A 46 -4.49 17.44 6.41
CA SER A 46 -4.04 17.08 7.76
C SER A 46 -2.52 17.17 7.83
N ARG A 47 -1.99 17.88 8.84
CA ARG A 47 -0.55 17.95 9.11
C ARG A 47 -0.17 16.91 10.15
N ILE A 48 0.83 16.10 9.82
CA ILE A 48 1.36 15.07 10.71
C ILE A 48 2.86 15.31 10.90
N SER A 49 3.38 14.95 12.07
CA SER A 49 4.81 14.87 12.35
C SER A 49 5.16 13.40 12.55
N VAL A 50 6.17 12.92 11.84
CA VAL A 50 6.66 11.53 11.92
C VAL A 50 8.14 11.53 12.27
N SER A 51 8.52 10.63 13.18
CA SER A 51 9.92 10.39 13.50
C SER A 51 10.48 9.32 12.57
N LEU A 52 11.62 9.59 11.94
CA LEU A 52 12.31 8.68 11.01
C LEU A 52 13.78 8.56 11.43
N PRO A 53 14.43 7.40 11.18
CA PRO A 53 15.89 7.30 11.28
C PRO A 53 16.56 8.36 10.40
N SER A 54 17.62 8.99 10.88
CA SER A 54 18.31 10.07 10.14
C SER A 54 18.82 9.62 8.78
N GLU A 55 19.44 8.45 8.72
CA GLU A 55 19.98 7.85 7.49
C GLU A 55 18.88 7.65 6.43
N LEU A 56 17.70 7.18 6.84
CA LEU A 56 16.56 6.99 5.93
C LEU A 56 16.05 8.34 5.38
N LEU A 57 16.04 9.39 6.21
CA LEU A 57 15.60 10.71 5.77
C LEU A 57 16.60 11.31 4.77
N GLU A 58 17.90 11.12 5.00
CA GLU A 58 18.97 11.56 4.11
C GLU A 58 18.86 10.89 2.73
N GLU A 59 18.77 9.56 2.69
CA GLU A 59 18.56 8.81 1.43
C GLU A 59 17.29 9.25 0.69
N PHE A 60 16.21 9.48 1.44
CA PHE A 60 14.95 9.93 0.86
C PHE A 60 15.06 11.35 0.27
N ASP A 61 15.70 12.28 0.98
CA ASP A 61 15.90 13.66 0.52
C ASP A 61 16.80 13.72 -0.73
N GLU A 62 17.87 12.90 -0.78
CA GLU A 62 18.70 12.76 -1.97
C GLU A 62 17.89 12.26 -3.15
N PHE A 63 17.11 11.19 -2.97
CA PHE A 63 16.29 10.62 -4.03
C PHE A 63 15.24 11.59 -4.59
N ILE A 64 14.52 12.32 -3.72
CA ILE A 64 13.49 13.26 -4.19
C ILE A 64 14.10 14.51 -4.83
N SER A 65 15.33 14.89 -4.46
CA SER A 65 16.04 15.99 -5.11
C SER A 65 16.36 15.70 -6.58
N LEU A 66 16.69 14.43 -6.89
CA LEU A 66 16.90 13.97 -8.26
C LEU A 66 15.63 14.03 -9.12
N LEU A 67 14.47 13.97 -8.48
CA LEU A 67 13.15 13.99 -9.12
C LEU A 67 12.51 15.39 -9.15
N ASP A 68 13.21 16.42 -8.66
CA ASP A 68 12.71 17.79 -8.50
C ASP A 68 11.33 17.82 -7.78
N MET A 69 11.23 17.09 -6.67
CA MET A 69 9.97 16.85 -5.97
C MET A 69 10.00 17.30 -4.52
N ASP A 70 8.94 17.99 -4.09
CA ASP A 70 8.73 18.33 -2.68
C ASP A 70 8.55 17.09 -1.80
N ARG A 71 9.17 17.10 -0.61
CA ARG A 71 9.05 16.02 0.40
C ARG A 71 7.60 15.64 0.69
N SER A 72 6.71 16.63 0.81
CA SER A 72 5.29 16.38 1.10
C SER A 72 4.59 15.59 -0.02
N LYS A 73 4.94 15.85 -1.28
CA LYS A 73 4.40 15.16 -2.45
C LYS A 73 4.95 13.75 -2.57
N ALA A 74 6.25 13.58 -2.34
CA ALA A 74 6.90 12.28 -2.31
C ALA A 74 6.30 11.37 -1.23
N VAL A 75 6.10 11.88 -0.01
CA VAL A 75 5.43 11.15 1.09
C VAL A 75 4.00 10.78 0.72
N GLN A 76 3.23 11.70 0.11
CA GLN A 76 1.87 11.39 -0.35
C GLN A 76 1.84 10.27 -1.40
N ILE A 77 2.78 10.26 -2.35
CA ILE A 77 2.91 9.21 -3.36
C ILE A 77 3.25 7.89 -2.68
N ALA A 78 4.24 7.88 -1.80
CA ALA A 78 4.64 6.68 -1.04
C ALA A 78 3.47 6.11 -0.23
N MET A 79 2.73 6.96 0.49
CA MET A 79 1.54 6.55 1.25
C MET A 79 0.44 5.99 0.35
N ARG A 80 0.15 6.62 -0.79
CA ARG A 80 -0.85 6.11 -1.75
C ARG A 80 -0.43 4.76 -2.33
N ASN A 81 0.83 4.61 -2.71
CA ASN A 81 1.36 3.36 -3.26
C ASN A 81 1.26 2.25 -2.22
N PHE A 82 1.70 2.52 -0.98
CA PHE A 82 1.60 1.58 0.14
C PHE A 82 0.15 1.15 0.43
N LEU A 83 -0.79 2.11 0.47
CA LEU A 83 -2.20 1.80 0.65
C LEU A 83 -2.79 1.03 -0.53
N THR A 84 -2.41 1.35 -1.77
CA THR A 84 -2.91 0.65 -2.97
C THR A 84 -2.47 -0.81 -2.96
N GLU A 85 -1.20 -1.05 -2.63
CA GLU A 85 -0.64 -2.38 -2.48
C GLU A 85 -1.38 -3.19 -1.41
N TYR A 86 -1.59 -2.61 -0.22
CA TYR A 86 -2.31 -3.31 0.86
C TYR A 86 -3.80 -3.52 0.56
N LYS A 87 -4.46 -2.55 -0.06
CA LYS A 87 -5.88 -2.65 -0.44
C LYS A 87 -6.10 -3.74 -1.47
N ALA A 88 -5.19 -3.90 -2.42
CA ALA A 88 -5.29 -4.93 -3.44
C ALA A 88 -5.41 -6.34 -2.85
N PHE A 89 -4.82 -6.61 -1.68
CA PHE A 89 -4.88 -7.92 -1.01
C PHE A 89 -5.97 -8.05 0.07
N SER A 90 -6.65 -6.97 0.45
CA SER A 90 -7.59 -6.94 1.59
C SER A 90 -9.06 -6.78 1.22
N HIS A 91 -9.39 -6.52 -0.05
CA HIS A 91 -10.76 -6.30 -0.50
C HIS A 91 -11.33 -7.54 -1.20
N SER A 92 -12.62 -7.82 -0.93
CA SER A 92 -13.40 -8.83 -1.63
C SER A 92 -13.87 -8.29 -2.99
N GLY A 93 -12.98 -8.25 -3.97
CA GLY A 93 -13.27 -7.84 -5.34
C GLY A 93 -12.19 -8.31 -6.30
N ASP A 94 -12.35 -7.99 -7.58
CA ASP A 94 -11.33 -8.32 -8.58
C ASP A 94 -10.23 -7.26 -8.56
N SER A 95 -9.01 -7.69 -8.82
CA SER A 95 -7.84 -6.83 -8.97
C SER A 95 -7.30 -6.99 -10.38
N ALA A 96 -6.70 -5.92 -10.90
CA ALA A 96 -5.90 -5.95 -12.12
C ALA A 96 -4.44 -5.73 -11.75
N GLY A 97 -3.53 -6.30 -12.53
CA GLY A 97 -2.12 -6.15 -12.29
C GLY A 97 -1.25 -6.44 -13.49
N VAL A 98 0.04 -6.24 -13.28
CA VAL A 98 1.09 -6.56 -14.21
C VAL A 98 2.16 -7.34 -13.46
N ILE A 99 2.53 -8.49 -14.00
CA ILE A 99 3.67 -9.28 -13.55
C ILE A 99 4.78 -9.10 -14.58
N SER A 100 5.90 -8.57 -14.13
CA SER A 100 7.13 -8.44 -14.91
C SER A 100 8.07 -9.58 -14.52
N VAL A 101 8.45 -10.42 -15.46
CA VAL A 101 9.37 -11.54 -15.26
C VAL A 101 10.59 -11.36 -16.16
N MET A 102 11.78 -11.48 -15.59
CA MET A 102 13.03 -11.59 -16.35
C MET A 102 13.60 -12.98 -16.14
N TYR A 103 13.92 -13.69 -17.20
CA TYR A 103 14.37 -15.08 -17.12
C TYR A 103 15.42 -15.42 -18.18
N ASP A 104 16.15 -16.51 -17.93
CA ASP A 104 17.18 -17.04 -18.84
C ASP A 104 16.58 -18.05 -19.84
N HIS A 105 16.45 -17.69 -21.12
CA HIS A 105 15.86 -18.59 -22.11
C HIS A 105 16.80 -19.72 -22.57
N ASP A 106 18.09 -19.69 -22.21
CA ASP A 106 19.00 -20.81 -22.44
C ASP A 106 18.73 -21.97 -21.46
N VAL A 107 18.00 -21.72 -20.37
CA VAL A 107 17.60 -22.75 -19.41
C VAL A 107 16.56 -23.67 -20.06
N ARG A 108 16.99 -24.89 -20.38
CA ARG A 108 16.15 -25.92 -21.00
C ARG A 108 14.84 -26.13 -20.25
N GLY A 109 13.74 -26.04 -21.00
CA GLY A 109 12.38 -26.27 -20.51
C GLY A 109 11.76 -25.10 -19.75
N LEU A 110 12.48 -23.99 -19.55
CA LEU A 110 11.94 -22.86 -18.80
C LEU A 110 10.80 -22.16 -19.54
N GLU A 111 10.97 -21.88 -20.84
CA GLU A 111 9.91 -21.24 -21.64
C GLU A 111 8.64 -22.07 -21.71
N GLU A 112 8.78 -23.39 -21.87
CA GLU A 112 7.65 -24.33 -21.86
C GLU A 112 6.98 -24.34 -20.48
N SER A 113 7.75 -24.42 -19.39
CA SER A 113 7.23 -24.39 -18.02
C SER A 113 6.49 -23.08 -17.70
N ILE A 114 7.05 -21.93 -18.11
CA ILE A 114 6.40 -20.63 -17.96
C ILE A 114 5.08 -20.61 -18.74
N THR A 115 5.08 -21.08 -19.98
CA THR A 115 3.89 -21.14 -20.85
C THR A 115 2.81 -22.05 -20.25
N ASP A 116 3.20 -23.22 -19.72
CA ASP A 116 2.28 -24.16 -19.07
C ASP A 116 1.63 -23.55 -17.82
N ILE A 117 2.42 -22.82 -17.02
CA ILE A 117 1.89 -22.10 -15.85
C ILE A 117 0.94 -20.98 -16.31
N GLN A 118 1.24 -20.25 -17.39
CA GLN A 118 0.30 -19.26 -17.93
C GLN A 118 -1.01 -19.91 -18.41
N HIS A 119 -0.94 -21.10 -19.02
CA HIS A 119 -2.13 -21.84 -19.45
C HIS A 119 -2.98 -22.33 -18.27
N GLU A 120 -2.37 -22.75 -17.16
CA GLU A 120 -3.09 -23.14 -15.95
C GLU A 120 -3.86 -21.97 -15.31
N TYR A 121 -3.35 -20.75 -15.48
CA TYR A 121 -3.93 -19.51 -14.97
C TYR A 121 -4.59 -18.67 -16.06
N ASN A 122 -5.01 -19.29 -17.17
CA ASN A 122 -5.57 -18.60 -18.33
C ASN A 122 -6.84 -17.77 -18.03
N ASP A 123 -7.55 -18.09 -16.94
CA ASP A 123 -8.73 -17.37 -16.50
C ASP A 123 -8.40 -16.01 -15.88
N ILE A 124 -7.16 -15.82 -15.40
CA ILE A 124 -6.68 -14.54 -14.88
C ILE A 124 -5.66 -13.85 -15.78
N VAL A 125 -5.04 -14.56 -16.72
CA VAL A 125 -4.10 -13.98 -17.70
C VAL A 125 -4.89 -13.31 -18.82
N VAL A 126 -4.73 -11.99 -18.96
CA VAL A 126 -5.41 -11.19 -19.98
C VAL A 126 -4.59 -11.10 -21.25
N ALA A 127 -3.29 -10.84 -21.11
CA ALA A 127 -2.36 -10.73 -22.23
C ALA A 127 -0.93 -10.88 -21.73
N THR A 128 -0.05 -11.33 -22.62
CA THR A 128 1.37 -11.46 -22.34
C THR A 128 2.18 -10.80 -23.46
N VAL A 129 3.21 -10.05 -23.09
CA VAL A 129 4.17 -9.44 -24.02
C VAL A 129 5.56 -9.97 -23.67
N HIS A 130 6.25 -10.53 -24.65
CA HIS A 130 7.62 -11.03 -24.49
C HIS A 130 8.60 -10.17 -25.29
N ALA A 131 9.77 -9.91 -24.73
CA ALA A 131 10.87 -9.21 -25.39
C ALA A 131 12.22 -9.88 -25.08
N HIS A 132 13.02 -10.11 -26.11
CA HIS A 132 14.42 -10.50 -25.95
C HIS A 132 15.26 -9.28 -25.54
N LEU A 133 15.90 -9.34 -24.37
CA LEU A 133 16.76 -8.26 -23.85
C LEU A 133 18.23 -8.47 -24.23
N THR A 134 18.71 -9.71 -24.11
CA THR A 134 20.08 -10.10 -24.43
C THR A 134 20.09 -11.42 -25.18
N ARG A 135 21.28 -12.02 -25.35
CA ARG A 135 21.41 -13.36 -25.92
C ARG A 135 20.81 -14.47 -25.08
N SER A 136 20.68 -14.27 -23.77
CA SER A 136 20.12 -15.27 -22.86
C SER A 136 18.98 -14.71 -22.02
N ASP A 137 18.83 -13.39 -21.90
CA ASP A 137 17.77 -12.77 -21.10
C ASP A 137 16.52 -12.45 -21.93
N CYS A 138 15.38 -12.92 -21.44
CA CYS A 138 14.06 -12.52 -21.88
C CYS A 138 13.34 -11.77 -20.77
N MET A 139 12.51 -10.81 -21.18
CA MET A 139 11.57 -10.08 -20.33
C MET A 139 10.16 -10.40 -20.79
N GLU A 140 9.31 -10.75 -19.86
CA GLU A 140 7.90 -11.02 -20.09
C GLU A 140 7.04 -10.17 -19.17
N VAL A 141 6.02 -9.55 -19.75
CA VAL A 141 5.06 -8.70 -19.06
C VAL A 141 3.70 -9.36 -19.21
N VAL A 142 3.16 -9.88 -18.11
CA VAL A 142 1.86 -10.56 -18.06
C VAL A 142 0.85 -9.63 -17.41
N ILE A 143 -0.17 -9.22 -18.18
CA ILE A 143 -1.33 -8.47 -17.70
C ILE A 143 -2.32 -9.47 -17.10
N VAL A 144 -2.73 -9.23 -15.85
CA VAL A 144 -3.62 -10.13 -15.11
C VAL A 144 -4.86 -9.41 -14.59
N LYS A 145 -5.98 -10.14 -14.50
CA LYS A 145 -7.23 -9.69 -13.89
C LYS A 145 -7.91 -10.85 -13.18
N GLY A 146 -8.21 -10.70 -11.89
CA GLY A 146 -8.91 -11.72 -11.12
C GLY A 146 -8.78 -11.51 -9.63
N LYS A 147 -9.02 -12.57 -8.83
CA LYS A 147 -8.84 -12.50 -7.37
C LYS A 147 -7.37 -12.24 -7.04
N ALA A 148 -7.12 -11.31 -6.11
CA ALA A 148 -5.77 -10.94 -5.70
C ALA A 148 -4.95 -12.13 -5.18
N GLU A 149 -5.60 -13.04 -4.45
CA GLU A 149 -5.00 -14.29 -3.96
C GLU A 149 -4.51 -15.16 -5.12
N LYS A 150 -5.33 -15.34 -6.16
CA LYS A 150 -4.98 -16.14 -7.34
C LYS A 150 -3.88 -15.48 -8.17
N ILE A 151 -3.88 -14.15 -8.29
CA ILE A 151 -2.79 -13.39 -8.92
C ILE A 151 -1.48 -13.59 -8.13
N LYS A 152 -1.54 -13.58 -6.80
CA LYS A 152 -0.39 -13.82 -5.94
C LYS A 152 0.15 -15.23 -6.12
N GLU A 153 -0.71 -16.24 -6.09
CA GLU A 153 -0.34 -17.64 -6.29
C GLU A 153 0.34 -17.85 -7.66
N PHE A 154 -0.24 -17.27 -8.72
CA PHE A 154 0.36 -17.28 -10.06
C PHE A 154 1.77 -16.66 -10.07
N SER A 155 1.94 -15.51 -9.42
CA SER A 155 3.25 -14.85 -9.33
C SER A 155 4.29 -15.66 -8.55
N GLU A 156 3.88 -16.33 -7.46
CA GLU A 156 4.73 -17.21 -6.68
C GLU A 156 5.12 -18.46 -7.48
N LYS A 157 4.18 -19.02 -8.25
CA LYS A 157 4.43 -20.17 -9.11
C LYS A 157 5.41 -19.83 -10.23
N LEU A 158 5.25 -18.69 -10.90
CA LEU A 158 6.22 -18.20 -11.88
C LEU A 158 7.61 -18.06 -11.25
N MET A 159 7.73 -17.36 -10.12
CA MET A 159 9.00 -17.14 -9.41
C MET A 159 9.70 -18.45 -9.00
N SER A 160 8.94 -19.52 -8.74
CA SER A 160 9.48 -20.82 -8.34
C SER A 160 10.22 -21.57 -9.45
N ASN A 161 10.09 -21.15 -10.71
CA ASN A 161 10.77 -21.80 -11.83
C ASN A 161 12.26 -21.49 -11.85
N ARG A 162 13.05 -22.55 -11.95
CA ARG A 162 14.50 -22.43 -12.09
C ARG A 162 14.85 -21.65 -13.37
N GLY A 163 15.56 -20.54 -13.22
CA GLY A 163 16.01 -19.69 -14.33
C GLY A 163 15.24 -18.37 -14.45
N VAL A 164 14.20 -18.17 -13.65
CA VAL A 164 13.65 -16.83 -13.39
C VAL A 164 14.66 -16.06 -12.54
N LYS A 165 15.10 -14.90 -13.05
CA LYS A 165 16.09 -14.01 -12.42
C LYS A 165 15.41 -12.98 -11.53
N GLN A 166 14.28 -12.45 -11.99
CA GLN A 166 13.54 -11.40 -11.28
C GLN A 166 12.07 -11.49 -11.60
N LEU A 167 11.22 -11.28 -10.60
CA LEU A 167 9.79 -11.09 -10.76
C LEU A 167 9.33 -9.87 -9.97
N LYS A 168 8.48 -9.03 -10.58
CA LYS A 168 7.82 -7.92 -9.90
C LYS A 168 6.33 -7.93 -10.21
N LEU A 169 5.52 -8.05 -9.16
CA LEU A 169 4.07 -7.91 -9.23
C LEU A 169 3.68 -6.47 -8.88
N THR A 170 2.88 -5.84 -9.73
CA THR A 170 2.16 -4.61 -9.42
C THR A 170 0.68 -4.88 -9.56
N ILE A 171 -0.09 -4.65 -8.50
CA ILE A 171 -1.52 -4.96 -8.44
C ILE A 171 -2.31 -3.74 -8.00
N SER A 172 -3.55 -3.63 -8.49
CA SER A 172 -4.48 -2.55 -8.17
C SER A 172 -5.89 -3.13 -8.07
N TYR A 173 -6.59 -2.75 -7.01
CA TYR A 173 -7.98 -3.13 -6.80
C TYR A 173 -8.88 -2.48 -7.88
N ILE A 174 -9.69 -3.30 -8.54
CA ILE A 174 -10.75 -2.82 -9.43
C ILE A 174 -11.98 -2.64 -8.54
N GLY A 175 -12.41 -1.39 -8.37
CA GLY A 175 -13.64 -1.08 -7.65
C GLY A 175 -14.86 -1.81 -8.22
N PRO A 176 -15.98 -1.87 -7.45
CA PRO A 176 -17.26 -2.33 -7.98
C PRO A 176 -17.77 -1.46 -9.14
#